data_AF-A0A4U6VT14-F1
#
_entry.id   AF-A0A4U6VT14-F1
#
_cell.length_a   1.000
_cell.length_b   1.000
_cell.length_c   1.000
_cell.angle_alpha   90.00
_cell.angle_beta   90.00
_cell.angle_gamma   90.00
#
_symmetry.space_group_name_H-M   'P 1'
#
loop_
_entity.id
_entity.type
_entity.pdbx_description
1 polymer ?
#
loop_
_entity_poly.entity_id
_entity_poly.type
_entity_poly.pdbx_seq_one_letter_code
_entity_poly.pdbx_strand_id
1 'polypeptide(L)'
;MVGLAAVCWAIWKARNSVCFDKKIIRSPTEIICSASLFLIYWAELQKEEDRMKLEEGAEALKVAAPHYHPQEAPADDTGTVLLQ
;
A
#
# COMPACT_ATOMS: atom_id res chain seq x y z
N MET A 1 -16.34 9.66 -6.15
CA MET A 1 -15.99 8.31 -6.63
C MET A 1 -14.50 8.13 -6.98
N VAL A 2 -13.77 9.19 -7.35
CA VAL A 2 -12.34 9.13 -7.71
C VAL A 2 -11.48 8.50 -6.61
N GLY A 3 -11.75 8.79 -5.35
CA GLY A 3 -10.99 8.22 -4.24
C GLY A 3 -11.09 6.69 -4.13
N LEU A 4 -12.31 6.15 -4.24
CA LEU A 4 -12.51 4.69 -4.28
C LEU A 4 -11.79 4.06 -5.48
N ALA A 5 -11.89 4.69 -6.65
CA ALA A 5 -11.21 4.21 -7.84
C ALA A 5 -9.68 4.18 -7.65
N ALA A 6 -9.07 5.16 -6.98
CA ALA A 6 -7.63 5.20 -6.71
C ALA A 6 -7.20 4.02 -5.82
N VAL A 7 -7.98 3.72 -4.78
CA VAL A 7 -7.74 2.58 -3.89
C VAL A 7 -7.89 1.25 -4.63
N CYS A 8 -8.99 1.07 -5.38
CA CYS A 8 -9.20 -0.13 -6.19
C CYS A 8 -8.07 -0.33 -7.22
N TRP A 9 -7.61 0.76 -7.84
CA TRP A 9 -6.53 0.75 -8.81
C TRP A 9 -5.19 0.32 -8.18
N ALA A 10 -4.85 0.85 -7.00
CA ALA A 10 -3.65 0.44 -6.26
C ALA A 10 -3.67 -1.06 -5.94
N ILE A 11 -4.80 -1.58 -5.45
CA ILE A 11 -4.97 -3.02 -5.14
C ILE A 11 -4.86 -3.87 -6.41
N TRP A 12 -5.51 -3.46 -7.49
CA TRP A 12 -5.46 -4.15 -8.77
C TRP A 12 -4.02 -4.23 -9.31
N LYS A 13 -3.30 -3.11 -9.33
CA LYS A 13 -1.89 -3.06 -9.75
C LYS A 13 -0.99 -3.93 -8.89
N ALA A 14 -1.19 -3.91 -7.57
CA ALA A 14 -0.45 -4.74 -6.63
C ALA A 14 -0.64 -6.24 -6.96
N ARG A 15 -1.90 -6.70 -7.09
CA ARG A 15 -2.23 -8.08 -7.46
C ARG A 15 -1.64 -8.50 -8.80
N ASN A 16 -1.80 -7.65 -9.83
CA ASN A 16 -1.25 -7.94 -11.14
C ASN A 16 0.28 -8.05 -11.12
N SER A 17 0.95 -7.21 -10.34
CA SER A 17 2.41 -7.27 -10.23
C SER A 17 2.91 -8.57 -9.58
N VAL A 18 2.14 -9.14 -8.66
CA VAL A 18 2.42 -10.47 -8.09
C VAL A 18 2.22 -11.56 -9.14
N CYS A 19 1.11 -11.52 -9.89
CA CYS A 19 0.77 -12.55 -10.88
C CYS A 19 1.67 -12.52 -12.13
N PHE A 20 1.97 -11.33 -12.66
CA PHE A 20 2.64 -11.17 -13.95
C PHE A 20 4.13 -10.86 -13.82
N ASP A 21 4.50 -10.00 -12.87
CA ASP A 21 5.90 -9.59 -12.68
C ASP A 21 6.64 -10.44 -11.64
N LYS A 22 5.93 -11.36 -10.97
CA LYS A 22 6.44 -12.15 -9.83
C LYS A 22 7.02 -11.28 -8.70
N LYS A 23 6.52 -10.04 -8.56
CA LYS A 23 6.95 -9.14 -7.48
C LYS A 23 6.46 -9.66 -6.14
N ILE A 24 7.32 -9.56 -5.12
CA ILE A 24 6.96 -9.85 -3.73
C ILE A 24 6.60 -8.51 -3.07
N ILE A 25 5.36 -8.42 -2.59
CA ILE A 25 4.91 -7.31 -1.75
C ILE A 25 5.26 -7.66 -0.31
N ARG A 26 6.15 -6.88 0.32
CA ARG A 26 6.67 -7.20 1.67
C ARG A 26 5.76 -6.71 2.78
N SER A 27 4.96 -5.68 2.51
CA SER A 27 4.07 -5.10 3.51
C SER A 27 2.79 -4.53 2.89
N PRO A 28 1.63 -4.62 3.58
CA PRO A 28 0.41 -3.89 3.20
C PRO A 28 0.64 -2.37 3.04
N THR A 29 1.63 -1.82 3.77
CA THR A 29 2.04 -0.41 3.68
C THR A 29 2.40 0.01 2.25
N GLU A 30 2.98 -0.88 1.43
CA GLU A 30 3.31 -0.56 0.03
C GLU A 30 2.06 -0.24 -0.81
N ILE A 31 0.97 -0.98 -0.57
CA ILE A 31 -0.32 -0.79 -1.26
C ILE A 31 -0.98 0.49 -0.75
N ILE A 32 -0.94 0.74 0.56
CA ILE A 32 -1.50 1.96 1.19
C ILE A 32 -0.78 3.23 0.67
N CYS A 33 0.55 3.21 0.64
CA CYS A 33 1.34 4.31 0.08
C CYS A 33 1.05 4.50 -1.42
N SER A 34 0.91 3.42 -2.19
CA SER A 34 0.53 3.51 -3.61
C SER A 34 -0.86 4.14 -3.78
N ALA A 35 -1.84 3.75 -2.95
CA ALA A 35 -3.17 4.36 -2.97
C ALA A 35 -3.12 5.85 -2.64
N SER A 36 -2.35 6.26 -1.64
CA SER A 36 -2.12 7.68 -1.31
C SER A 36 -1.52 8.46 -2.48
N LEU A 37 -0.52 7.89 -3.18
CA LEU A 37 0.06 8.52 -4.37
C LEU A 37 -0.96 8.68 -5.51
N PHE A 38 -1.81 7.68 -5.74
CA PHE A 38 -2.87 7.80 -6.75
C PHE A 38 -3.92 8.84 -6.37
N LEU A 39 -4.25 8.97 -5.09
CA LEU A 39 -5.17 10.01 -4.61
C LEU A 39 -4.61 11.40 -4.93
N ILE A 40 -3.35 11.68 -4.58
CA ILE A 40 -2.70 12.97 -4.90
C ILE A 40 -2.66 13.19 -6.41
N TYR A 41 -2.20 12.20 -7.17
CA TYR A 41 -2.09 12.32 -8.62
C TYR A 41 -3.44 12.57 -9.30
N TRP A 42 -4.51 11.94 -8.83
CA TRP A 42 -5.86 12.14 -9.41
C TRP A 42 -6.58 13.36 -8.83
N ALA A 43 -6.15 13.89 -7.69
CA ALA A 43 -6.65 15.12 -7.10
C ALA A 43 -6.36 16.33 -8.00
N GLU A 44 -5.18 16.37 -8.64
CA GLU A 44 -4.80 17.40 -9.62
C GLU A 44 -5.73 17.44 -10.85
N LEU A 45 -6.47 16.37 -11.11
CA LEU A 45 -7.45 16.31 -12.20
C LEU A 45 -8.86 16.79 -11.78
N GLN A 46 -9.06 17.11 -10.50
CA GLN A 46 -10.36 17.50 -9.96
C GLN A 46 -10.49 19.02 -9.79
N LYS A 47 -11.72 19.47 -9.55
CA LYS A 47 -12.00 20.83 -9.07
C LYS A 47 -11.48 20.99 -7.65
N GLU A 48 -11.20 22.22 -7.25
CA GLU A 48 -10.55 22.57 -5.98
C GLU A 48 -11.18 21.92 -4.74
N GLU A 49 -12.51 21.92 -4.64
CA GLU A 49 -13.22 21.31 -3.51
C GLU A 49 -12.97 19.79 -3.41
N ASP A 50 -13.01 19.09 -4.54
CA ASP A 50 -12.79 17.65 -4.61
C ASP A 50 -11.30 17.30 -4.49
N ARG A 51 -10.41 18.16 -5.00
CA ARG A 51 -8.96 18.04 -4.83
C ARG A 51 -8.59 18.01 -3.34
N MET A 52 -9.07 18.99 -2.57
CA MET A 52 -8.78 19.06 -1.12
C MET A 52 -9.24 17.79 -0.38
N LYS A 53 -10.43 17.27 -0.70
CA LYS A 53 -10.94 16.03 -0.07
C LYS A 53 -10.07 14.82 -0.40
N LEU A 54 -9.55 14.74 -1.63
CA LEU A 54 -8.66 13.65 -2.05
C LEU A 54 -7.28 13.76 -1.39
N GLU A 55 -6.73 14.96 -1.27
CA GLU A 55 -5.47 15.23 -0.57
C GLU A 55 -5.58 14.89 0.93
N GLU A 56 -6.67 15.27 1.58
CA GLU A 56 -6.96 14.90 2.97
C GLU A 56 -7.02 13.37 3.13
N GLY A 57 -7.72 12.68 2.22
CA GLY A 57 -7.75 11.22 2.21
C GLY A 57 -6.38 10.59 1.98
N ALA A 58 -5.54 11.19 1.13
CA ALA A 58 -4.17 10.73 0.88
C ALA A 58 -3.29 10.85 2.12
N GLU A 59 -3.43 11.94 2.87
CA GLU A 59 -2.71 12.15 4.12
C GLU A 59 -3.20 11.20 5.22
N ALA A 60 -4.51 10.99 5.33
CA ALA A 60 -5.07 10.01 6.26
C ALA A 60 -4.51 8.59 6.01
N LEU A 61 -4.38 8.18 4.73
CA LEU A 61 -3.74 6.91 4.39
C LEU A 61 -2.25 6.88 4.79
N LYS A 62 -1.51 7.96 4.59
CA LYS A 62 -0.09 8.04 4.98
C LYS A 62 0.09 7.93 6.50
N VAL A 63 -0.76 8.58 7.28
CA VAL A 63 -0.76 8.51 8.75
C VAL A 63 -1.17 7.12 9.24
N ALA A 64 -2.09 6.46 8.54
CA ALA A 64 -2.53 5.12 8.88
C ALA A 64 -1.48 4.03 8.53
N ALA A 65 -0.70 4.23 7.47
CA ALA A 65 0.21 3.23 6.90
C ALA A 65 1.20 2.56 7.89
N PRO A 66 1.80 3.27 8.88
CA PRO A 66 2.69 2.66 9.86
C PRO A 66 2.01 1.65 10.79
N HIS A 67 0.70 1.81 11.06
CA HIS A 67 -0.05 0.89 11.92
C HIS A 67 -0.18 -0.52 11.31
N TYR A 68 0.06 -0.63 10.00
CA TYR A 68 -0.04 -1.89 9.25
C TYR A 68 1.33 -2.45 8.88
N HIS A 69 2.41 -1.91 9.45
CA HIS A 69 3.72 -2.52 9.31
C HIS A 69 3.70 -3.87 10.04
N PRO A 70 4.01 -4.99 9.37
CA PRO A 70 4.19 -6.26 10.07
C PRO A 70 5.32 -6.08 11.10
N GLN A 71 5.11 -6.48 12.35
CA GLN A 71 6.26 -6.73 13.23
C GLN A 71 7.14 -7.76 12.51
N GLU A 72 8.43 -7.46 12.37
CA GLU A 72 9.41 -8.44 11.90
C GLU A 72 9.25 -9.72 12.74
N ALA A 73 8.95 -10.85 12.09
CA ALA A 73 9.00 -12.13 12.76
C ALA A 73 10.44 -12.31 13.29
N PRO A 74 10.64 -12.74 14.55
CA PRO A 74 11.97 -12.95 15.07
C PRO A 74 12.70 -13.96 14.19
N ALA A 75 13.87 -13.56 13.69
CA ALA A 75 14.81 -14.46 13.02
C ALA A 75 15.38 -15.42 14.07
N ASP A 76 14.69 -16.53 14.33
CA ASP A 76 15.29 -17.66 15.01
C ASP A 76 14.80 -18.98 14.41
N ASP A 77 15.23 -19.23 13.17
CA ASP A 77 15.47 -20.59 12.69
C ASP A 77 16.98 -20.84 12.75
N THR A 78 17.57 -20.77 13.95
CA THR A 78 18.91 -21.32 14.18
C THR A 78 18.80 -22.83 14.16
N GLY A 79 19.24 -23.42 13.05
CA GLY A 79 19.27 -24.85 12.84
C GLY A 79 19.93 -25.62 13.99
N THR A 80 19.16 -26.50 14.63
CA THR A 80 19.67 -27.67 15.32
C THR A 80 18.76 -28.86 15.03
N VAL A 81 18.96 -29.50 13.88
CA VAL A 81 18.73 -30.94 13.75
C VAL A 81 20.11 -31.58 13.82
N LEU A 82 20.63 -31.74 15.03
CA LEU A 82 21.72 -32.69 15.27
C LEU A 82 21.09 -34.09 15.27
N LEU A 83 21.17 -34.73 14.12
CA LEU A 83 21.18 -36.19 14.03
C LEU A 83 22.64 -36.63 14.09
N GLN A 84 23.08 -37.11 15.26
CA GLN A 84 23.96 -38.26 15.43
C GLN A 84 23.94 -38.74 16.87
#